data_AF-A0A1I5TPV0-F1
#
_entry.id   AF-A0A1I5TPV0-F1
#
_cell.length_a   1.000
_cell.length_b   1.000
_cell.length_c   1.000
_cell.angle_alpha   90.00
_cell.angle_beta   90.00
_cell.angle_gamma   90.00
#
_symmetry.space_group_name_H-M   'P 1'
#
loop_
_entity.id
_entity.type
_entity.pdbx_description
1 polymer ?
#
loop_
_entity_poly.entity_id
_entity_poly.type
_entity_poly.pdbx_seq_one_letter_code
_entity_poly.pdbx_strand_id
1 'polypeptide(L)'
;MRRVERVRCAWGDSAPEYVVYHDEEWGTELHGDDALFERLCLEAFQSGLSWITILRKRPAFRAAFAGFSIDAVAAFSADDEARLLADAGIVRNRAKIAAAVRNARAAQQVPEGLDALLWSFAPSAPRPRPATLADVPATSPESTAMARELKRRGFAFVGPTTAYALMQATGMVDDHVATCFRATGGGTPRGAPVGVPAGIRDHVSGAQAPINSHTAAAEGRRVAGEGGTHGGHEAAHG
;
A
#
# COMPACT_ATOMS: atom_id res chain seq x y z
N MET A 1 18.03 31.06 13.05
CA MET A 1 16.98 30.26 13.71
C MET A 1 17.45 28.80 13.74
N ARG A 2 17.61 28.19 14.92
CA ARG A 2 17.88 26.75 15.00
C ARG A 2 16.59 26.04 14.59
N ARG A 3 16.61 25.24 13.51
CA ARG A 3 15.53 24.28 13.25
C ARG A 3 15.48 23.37 14.48
N VAL A 4 14.34 23.29 15.15
CA VAL A 4 14.09 22.20 16.09
C VAL A 4 14.14 20.93 15.26
N GLU A 5 15.10 20.06 15.55
CA GLU A 5 15.25 18.78 14.89
C GLU A 5 14.03 17.92 15.23
N ARG A 6 13.21 17.60 14.22
CA ARG A 6 12.05 16.73 14.37
C ARG A 6 12.52 15.30 14.21
N VAL A 7 12.37 14.49 15.27
CA VAL A 7 12.59 13.05 15.17
C VAL A 7 11.42 12.43 14.40
N ARG A 8 11.67 11.77 13.27
CA ARG A 8 10.64 11.07 12.49
C ARG A 8 10.69 9.57 12.69
N CYS A 9 9.70 8.86 12.17
CA CYS A 9 9.89 7.45 11.84
C CYS A 9 11.11 7.33 10.91
N ALA A 10 11.96 6.29 11.09
CA ALA A 10 13.24 6.18 10.39
C ALA A 10 13.15 6.32 8.85
N TRP A 11 12.01 5.95 8.28
CA TRP A 11 11.75 6.08 6.87
C TRP A 11 11.34 7.48 6.40
N GLY A 12 10.72 8.26 7.27
CA GLY A 12 10.26 9.62 6.97
C GLY A 12 11.42 10.55 6.60
N ASP A 13 12.62 10.29 7.14
CA ASP A 13 13.83 11.06 6.85
C ASP A 13 14.67 10.51 5.68
N SER A 14 14.27 9.40 5.06
CA SER A 14 15.10 8.72 4.05
C SER A 14 15.09 9.39 2.66
N ALA A 15 14.16 10.31 2.41
CA ALA A 15 14.10 11.12 1.18
C ALA A 15 13.32 12.43 1.41
N PRO A 16 13.62 13.53 0.69
CA PRO A 16 12.89 14.80 0.83
C PRO A 16 11.38 14.67 0.62
N GLU A 17 10.94 13.84 -0.34
CA GLU A 17 9.52 13.63 -0.61
C GLU A 17 8.83 12.83 0.52
N TYR A 18 9.56 11.92 1.18
CA TYR A 18 9.06 11.23 2.35
C TYR A 18 8.93 12.14 3.56
N VAL A 19 9.80 13.15 3.72
CA VAL A 19 9.68 14.11 4.82
C VAL A 19 8.33 14.82 4.76
N VAL A 20 7.96 15.34 3.58
CA VAL A 20 6.67 16.02 3.39
C VAL A 20 5.50 15.04 3.57
N TYR A 21 5.57 13.88 2.92
CA TYR A 21 4.51 12.87 3.02
C TYR A 21 4.30 12.38 4.46
N HIS A 22 5.37 12.11 5.20
CA HIS A 22 5.33 11.71 6.61
C HIS A 22 4.77 12.82 7.50
N ASP A 23 5.25 14.04 7.32
CA ASP A 23 4.96 15.16 8.21
C ASP A 23 3.53 15.69 8.04
N GLU A 24 2.97 15.58 6.83
CA GLU A 24 1.73 16.26 6.47
C GLU A 24 0.59 15.26 6.16
N GLU A 25 0.90 14.11 5.55
CA GLU A 25 -0.13 13.20 5.05
C GLU A 25 -0.26 11.88 5.84
N TRP A 26 0.84 11.17 6.09
CA TRP A 26 0.77 9.81 6.62
C TRP A 26 0.31 9.76 8.07
N GLY A 27 -0.73 8.97 8.34
CA GLY A 27 -1.40 8.93 9.64
C GLY A 27 -2.28 10.14 9.93
N THR A 28 -2.45 11.08 8.99
CA THR A 28 -3.48 12.14 9.09
C THR A 28 -4.81 11.58 8.62
N GLU A 29 -5.89 11.87 9.34
CA GLU A 29 -7.24 11.43 8.97
C GLU A 29 -7.63 11.96 7.58
N LEU A 30 -7.85 11.03 6.65
CA LEU A 30 -8.33 11.33 5.31
C LEU A 30 -9.79 10.95 5.18
N HIS A 31 -10.62 11.92 4.80
CA HIS A 31 -12.03 11.74 4.50
C HIS A 31 -12.36 12.15 3.07
N GLY A 32 -13.47 11.62 2.55
CA GLY A 32 -13.97 11.81 1.20
C GLY A 32 -13.76 10.58 0.31
N ASP A 33 -14.81 10.19 -0.41
CA ASP A 33 -14.85 8.97 -1.22
C ASP A 33 -13.75 8.94 -2.29
N ASP A 34 -13.63 9.99 -3.11
CA ASP A 34 -12.61 10.07 -4.16
C ASP A 34 -11.17 10.11 -3.57
N ALA A 35 -10.98 10.79 -2.43
CA ALA A 35 -9.68 10.89 -1.79
C ALA A 35 -9.22 9.53 -1.24
N LEU A 36 -10.13 8.78 -0.63
CA LEU A 36 -9.87 7.43 -0.15
C LEU A 36 -9.74 6.42 -1.31
N PHE A 37 -10.49 6.61 -2.39
CA PHE A 37 -10.35 5.82 -3.61
C PHE A 37 -8.96 6.01 -4.25
N GLU A 38 -8.47 7.25 -4.35
CA GLU A 38 -7.09 7.53 -4.78
C GLU A 38 -6.11 6.73 -3.93
N ARG A 39 -6.20 6.84 -2.59
CA ARG A 39 -5.24 6.15 -1.71
C ARG A 39 -5.31 4.63 -1.88
N LEU A 40 -6.51 4.05 -1.90
CA LEU A 40 -6.73 2.62 -2.10
C LEU A 40 -6.08 2.13 -3.40
N CYS A 41 -6.26 2.86 -4.50
CA CYS A 41 -5.63 2.53 -5.77
C CYS A 41 -4.11 2.63 -5.72
N LEU A 42 -3.54 3.68 -5.12
CA LEU A 42 -2.09 3.86 -5.02
C LEU A 42 -1.43 2.75 -4.17
N GLU A 43 -2.07 2.32 -3.08
CA GLU A 43 -1.60 1.18 -2.27
C GLU A 43 -1.65 -0.14 -3.08
N ALA A 44 -2.69 -0.33 -3.91
CA ALA A 44 -2.74 -1.47 -4.83
C ALA A 44 -1.61 -1.42 -5.89
N PHE A 45 -1.31 -0.23 -6.43
CA PHE A 45 -0.23 -0.04 -7.39
C PHE A 45 1.16 -0.30 -6.79
N GLN A 46 1.33 -0.09 -5.48
CA GLN A 46 2.60 -0.26 -4.78
C GLN A 46 3.13 -1.70 -4.80
N SER A 47 2.31 -2.75 -4.93
CA SER A 47 2.79 -4.14 -4.75
C SER A 47 4.01 -4.47 -5.65
N GLY A 48 5.12 -4.90 -5.04
CA GLY A 48 6.39 -5.17 -5.74
C GLY A 48 7.26 -3.95 -6.06
N LEU A 49 6.93 -2.76 -5.55
CA LEU A 49 7.67 -1.51 -5.73
C LEU A 49 7.88 -0.81 -4.38
N SER A 50 8.77 0.17 -4.34
CA SER A 50 8.87 1.07 -3.17
C SER A 50 7.77 2.13 -3.18
N TRP A 51 7.30 2.56 -2.00
CA TRP A 51 6.28 3.61 -1.91
C TRP A 51 6.74 4.94 -2.53
N ILE A 52 8.02 5.31 -2.39
CA ILE A 52 8.61 6.49 -3.04
C ILE A 52 8.42 6.47 -4.56
N THR A 53 8.41 5.29 -5.19
CA THR A 53 8.13 5.16 -6.63
C THR A 53 6.71 5.60 -6.96
N ILE A 54 5.74 5.21 -6.13
CA ILE A 54 4.34 5.61 -6.28
C ILE A 54 4.16 7.09 -5.95
N LEU A 55 4.77 7.58 -4.87
CA LEU A 55 4.70 8.98 -4.46
C LEU A 55 5.20 9.93 -5.56
N ARG A 56 6.36 9.63 -6.16
CA ARG A 56 6.90 10.41 -7.29
C ARG A 56 6.02 10.38 -8.54
N LYS A 57 5.29 9.28 -8.76
CA LYS A 57 4.36 9.13 -9.89
C LYS A 57 2.96 9.64 -9.59
N ARG A 58 2.64 10.02 -8.35
CA ARG A 58 1.29 10.41 -7.93
C ARG A 58 0.68 11.52 -8.79
N PRO A 59 1.40 12.60 -9.17
CA PRO A 59 0.84 13.61 -10.07
C PRO A 59 0.45 13.05 -11.44
N ALA A 60 1.27 12.15 -12.00
CA ALA A 60 0.97 11.48 -13.27
C ALA A 60 -0.23 10.53 -13.12
N PHE A 61 -0.32 9.78 -12.01
CA PHE A 61 -1.49 8.95 -11.71
C PHE A 61 -2.78 9.77 -11.65
N ARG A 62 -2.77 10.91 -10.93
CA ARG A 62 -3.93 11.80 -10.86
C ARG A 62 -4.34 12.29 -12.25
N ALA A 63 -3.40 12.74 -13.07
CA ALA A 63 -3.72 13.16 -14.45
C ALA A 63 -4.29 12.00 -15.27
N ALA A 64 -3.67 10.82 -15.21
CA ALA A 64 -4.05 9.64 -15.99
C ALA A 64 -5.43 9.08 -15.61
N PHE A 65 -5.77 9.11 -14.32
CA PHE A 65 -7.02 8.61 -13.74
C PHE A 65 -8.04 9.72 -13.44
N ALA A 66 -8.01 10.84 -14.16
CA ALA A 66 -9.01 11.92 -14.04
C ALA A 66 -9.23 12.40 -12.59
N GLY A 67 -8.13 12.63 -11.87
CA GLY A 67 -8.14 13.04 -10.46
C GLY A 67 -8.61 11.96 -9.49
N PHE A 68 -8.72 10.70 -9.94
CA PHE A 68 -9.35 9.61 -9.20
C PHE A 68 -10.81 9.90 -8.81
N SER A 69 -11.54 10.67 -9.62
CA SER A 69 -12.99 10.70 -9.48
C SER A 69 -13.56 9.31 -9.72
N ILE A 70 -14.27 8.75 -8.73
CA ILE A 70 -14.85 7.41 -8.80
C ILE A 70 -15.74 7.29 -10.05
N ASP A 71 -16.60 8.28 -10.29
CA ASP A 71 -17.51 8.27 -11.44
C ASP A 71 -16.76 8.33 -12.78
N ALA A 72 -15.75 9.18 -12.88
CA ALA A 72 -14.95 9.30 -14.10
C ALA A 72 -14.18 8.01 -14.41
N VAL A 73 -13.53 7.42 -13.40
CA VAL A 73 -12.74 6.19 -13.56
C VAL A 73 -13.65 4.98 -13.80
N ALA A 74 -14.84 4.93 -13.20
CA ALA A 74 -15.79 3.85 -13.43
C ALA A 74 -16.29 3.80 -14.89
N ALA A 75 -16.37 4.98 -15.52
CA ALA A 75 -16.74 5.15 -16.93
C ALA A 75 -15.61 4.82 -17.92
N PHE A 76 -14.39 4.55 -17.46
CA PHE A 76 -13.28 4.20 -18.35
C PHE A 76 -13.59 2.94 -19.18
N SER A 77 -13.24 3.03 -20.45
CA SER A 77 -13.41 1.99 -21.46
C SER A 77 -12.15 1.13 -21.64
N ALA A 78 -12.21 0.14 -22.52
CA ALA A 78 -11.02 -0.62 -22.90
C ALA A 78 -9.95 0.26 -23.58
N ASP A 79 -10.36 1.31 -24.29
CA ASP A 79 -9.44 2.26 -24.93
C ASP A 79 -8.72 3.12 -23.89
N ASP A 80 -9.41 3.47 -22.79
CA ASP A 80 -8.79 4.15 -21.65
C ASP A 80 -7.76 3.25 -20.96
N GLU A 81 -8.09 1.98 -20.72
CA GLU A 81 -7.11 1.03 -20.18
C GLU A 81 -5.89 0.85 -21.09
N ALA A 82 -6.09 0.82 -22.41
CA ALA A 82 -5.01 0.76 -23.40
C ALA A 82 -4.14 2.02 -23.39
N ARG A 83 -4.76 3.21 -23.32
CA ARG A 83 -4.08 4.51 -23.16
C ARG A 83 -3.24 4.53 -21.88
N LEU A 84 -3.81 4.10 -20.76
CA LEU A 84 -3.11 4.03 -19.47
C LEU A 84 -1.92 3.06 -19.52
N LEU A 85 -2.08 1.92 -20.20
CA LEU A 85 -1.00 0.95 -20.34
C LEU A 85 0.17 1.49 -21.19
N ALA A 86 -0.08 2.45 -22.08
CA ALA A 86 0.95 3.13 -22.87
C ALA A 86 1.66 4.27 -22.10
N ASP A 87 1.06 4.80 -21.02
CA ASP A 87 1.58 5.95 -20.28
C ASP A 87 2.78 5.58 -19.39
N ALA A 88 3.97 6.08 -19.74
CA ALA A 88 5.21 5.86 -18.99
C ALA A 88 5.28 6.66 -17.67
N GLY A 89 4.40 7.66 -17.49
CA GLY A 89 4.25 8.44 -16.28
C GLY A 89 3.78 7.60 -15.08
N ILE A 90 2.98 6.55 -15.32
CA ILE A 90 2.44 5.67 -14.29
C ILE A 90 3.17 4.31 -14.22
N VAL A 91 2.63 3.38 -13.42
CA VAL A 91 3.06 1.97 -13.42
C VAL A 91 2.24 1.20 -14.46
N ARG A 92 2.89 0.81 -15.56
CA ARG A 92 2.27 0.11 -16.70
C ARG A 92 2.02 -1.37 -16.40
N ASN A 93 1.06 -1.65 -15.52
CA ASN A 93 0.65 -3.00 -15.17
C ASN A 93 -0.83 -3.19 -15.53
N ARG A 94 -1.10 -4.04 -16.54
CA ARG A 94 -2.46 -4.28 -17.05
C ARG A 94 -3.43 -4.73 -15.96
N ALA A 95 -3.03 -5.65 -15.08
CA ALA A 95 -3.91 -6.17 -14.04
C ALA A 95 -4.27 -5.11 -12.98
N LYS A 96 -3.32 -4.24 -12.62
CA LYS A 96 -3.55 -3.16 -11.65
C LYS A 96 -4.37 -2.00 -12.24
N ILE A 97 -4.18 -1.69 -13.52
CA ILE A 97 -5.01 -0.70 -14.24
C ILE A 97 -6.47 -1.20 -14.31
N ALA A 98 -6.70 -2.43 -14.77
CA ALA A 98 -8.02 -3.02 -14.80
C ALA A 98 -8.66 -3.10 -13.39
N ALA A 99 -7.85 -3.38 -12.36
CA ALA A 99 -8.30 -3.36 -10.99
C ALA A 99 -8.75 -1.97 -10.51
N ALA A 100 -8.06 -0.89 -10.88
CA ALA A 100 -8.47 0.46 -10.53
C ALA A 100 -9.84 0.81 -11.14
N VAL A 101 -10.08 0.49 -12.42
CA VAL A 101 -11.38 0.68 -13.08
C VAL A 101 -12.47 -0.18 -12.43
N ARG A 102 -12.17 -1.44 -12.14
CA ARG A 102 -13.08 -2.34 -11.41
C ARG A 102 -13.42 -1.81 -10.02
N ASN A 103 -12.43 -1.29 -9.29
CA ASN A 103 -12.60 -0.75 -7.95
C ASN A 103 -13.47 0.51 -7.96
N ALA A 104 -13.32 1.38 -8.97
CA ALA A 104 -14.20 2.54 -9.13
C ALA A 104 -15.66 2.11 -9.32
N ARG A 105 -15.91 1.14 -10.20
CA ARG A 105 -17.25 0.57 -10.40
C ARG A 105 -17.81 -0.05 -9.13
N ALA A 106 -16.98 -0.76 -8.36
CA ALA A 106 -17.38 -1.32 -7.07
C ALA A 106 -17.71 -0.23 -6.04
N ALA A 107 -16.93 0.87 -6.01
CA ALA A 107 -17.16 2.00 -5.11
C ALA A 107 -18.49 2.71 -5.39
N GLN A 108 -18.89 2.87 -6.65
CA GLN A 108 -20.22 3.40 -7.01
C GLN A 108 -21.39 2.58 -6.45
N GLN A 109 -21.17 1.29 -6.19
CA GLN A 109 -22.19 0.38 -5.67
C GLN A 109 -22.20 0.31 -4.14
N VAL A 110 -21.40 1.11 -3.44
CA VAL A 110 -21.36 1.17 -1.97
C VAL A 110 -22.43 2.17 -1.49
N PRO A 111 -23.57 1.72 -0.91
CA PRO A 111 -24.67 2.62 -0.58
C PRO A 111 -24.32 3.66 0.49
N GLU A 112 -23.44 3.31 1.42
CA GLU A 112 -22.99 4.20 2.49
C GLU A 112 -21.86 5.17 2.05
N GLY A 113 -21.34 5.03 0.83
CA GLY A 113 -20.12 5.72 0.38
C GLY A 113 -18.83 5.00 0.79
N LEU A 114 -17.76 5.22 0.03
CA LEU A 114 -16.48 4.54 0.27
C LEU A 114 -15.84 4.99 1.59
N ASP A 115 -16.00 6.27 1.95
CA ASP A 115 -15.52 6.82 3.22
C ASP A 115 -16.11 6.08 4.41
N ALA A 116 -17.44 6.07 4.51
CA ALA A 116 -18.14 5.44 5.63
C ALA A 116 -17.82 3.93 5.70
N LEU A 117 -17.73 3.26 4.55
CA LEU A 117 -17.34 1.85 4.49
C LEU A 117 -15.94 1.63 5.07
N LEU A 118 -14.91 2.34 4.59
CA LEU A 118 -13.54 2.12 5.03
C LEU A 118 -13.35 2.52 6.51
N TRP A 119 -13.89 3.67 6.93
CA TRP A 119 -13.80 4.13 8.32
C TRP A 119 -14.58 3.28 9.31
N SER A 120 -15.57 2.50 8.86
CA SER A 120 -16.25 1.50 9.71
C SER A 120 -15.32 0.42 10.26
N PHE A 121 -14.13 0.23 9.65
CA PHE A 121 -13.09 -0.69 10.11
C PHE A 121 -12.02 -0.03 10.97
N ALA A 122 -12.09 1.28 11.23
CA ALA A 122 -11.14 1.93 12.12
C ALA A 122 -11.26 1.31 13.54
N PRO A 123 -10.14 1.01 14.22
CA PRO A 123 -10.19 0.43 15.57
C PRO A 123 -10.97 1.33 16.52
N SER A 124 -11.85 0.72 17.32
CA SER A 124 -12.68 1.44 18.30
C SER A 124 -11.95 1.73 19.62
N ALA A 125 -10.81 1.09 19.86
CA ALA A 125 -10.01 1.25 21.05
C ALA A 125 -8.60 1.77 20.72
N PRO A 126 -8.00 2.59 21.60
CA PRO A 126 -6.59 2.97 21.48
C PRO A 126 -5.70 1.72 21.44
N ARG A 127 -4.80 1.65 20.47
CA ARG A 127 -3.77 0.61 20.41
C ARG A 127 -2.48 1.13 21.04
N PRO A 128 -1.66 0.24 21.65
CA PRO A 128 -0.33 0.62 22.10
C PRO A 128 0.49 1.18 20.94
N ARG A 129 1.13 2.33 21.17
CA ARG A 129 2.01 2.92 20.16
C ARG A 129 3.26 2.04 20.00
N PRO A 130 3.69 1.73 18.76
CA PRO A 130 4.91 0.98 18.52
C PRO A 130 6.13 1.73 19.07
N ALA A 131 7.02 1.03 19.78
CA ALA A 131 8.27 1.63 20.26
C ALA A 131 9.25 1.84 19.10
N THR A 132 9.27 0.89 18.17
CA THR A 132 10.12 0.86 16.98
C THR A 132 9.31 0.43 15.75
N LEU A 133 9.86 0.63 14.55
CA LEU A 133 9.20 0.18 13.31
C LEU A 133 9.06 -1.34 13.23
N ALA A 134 9.91 -2.10 13.95
CA ALA A 134 9.81 -3.56 14.02
C ALA A 134 8.57 -4.04 14.79
N ASP A 135 8.01 -3.18 15.64
CA ASP A 135 6.79 -3.47 16.41
C ASP A 135 5.51 -3.22 15.62
N VAL A 136 5.62 -2.62 14.42
CA VAL A 136 4.46 -2.34 13.58
C VAL A 136 4.10 -3.60 12.78
N PRO A 137 2.87 -4.13 12.92
CA PRO A 137 2.50 -5.36 12.25
C PRO A 137 2.29 -5.15 10.75
N ALA A 138 2.37 -6.24 9.97
CA ALA A 138 2.09 -6.22 8.54
C ALA A 138 0.58 -6.18 8.21
N THR A 139 -0.26 -6.62 9.15
CA THR A 139 -1.71 -6.72 9.06
C THR A 139 -2.34 -6.56 10.43
N SER A 140 -3.66 -6.36 10.49
CA SER A 140 -4.44 -6.42 11.73
C SER A 140 -5.76 -7.20 11.53
N PRO A 141 -6.48 -7.52 12.62
CA PRO A 141 -7.83 -8.08 12.51
C PRO A 141 -8.76 -7.20 11.66
N GLU A 142 -8.69 -5.89 11.87
CA GLU A 142 -9.48 -4.89 11.13
C GLU A 142 -9.10 -4.85 9.65
N SER A 143 -7.80 -4.85 9.32
CA SER A 143 -7.36 -4.86 7.92
C SER A 143 -7.74 -6.15 7.19
N THR A 144 -7.77 -7.27 7.91
CA THR A 144 -8.25 -8.55 7.40
C THR A 144 -9.76 -8.52 7.14
N ALA A 145 -10.53 -7.94 8.05
CA ALA A 145 -11.96 -7.74 7.89
C ALA A 145 -12.29 -6.80 6.72
N MET A 146 -11.59 -5.67 6.63
CA MET A 146 -11.70 -4.70 5.53
C MET A 146 -11.38 -5.36 4.19
N ALA A 147 -10.26 -6.08 4.09
CA ALA A 147 -9.88 -6.78 2.86
C ALA A 147 -10.93 -7.82 2.43
N ARG A 148 -11.49 -8.57 3.38
CA ARG A 148 -12.55 -9.54 3.11
C ARG A 148 -13.81 -8.85 2.59
N GLU A 149 -14.22 -7.74 3.22
CA GLU A 149 -15.42 -7.00 2.84
C GLU A 149 -15.27 -6.34 1.48
N LEU A 150 -14.15 -5.66 1.22
CA LEU A 150 -13.87 -5.06 -0.08
C LEU A 150 -13.88 -6.11 -1.19
N LYS A 151 -13.28 -7.29 -0.98
CA LYS A 151 -13.35 -8.41 -1.94
C LYS A 151 -14.79 -8.88 -2.16
N ARG A 152 -15.60 -9.00 -1.09
CA ARG A 152 -17.02 -9.38 -1.19
C ARG A 152 -17.81 -8.37 -2.02
N ARG A 153 -17.48 -7.08 -1.92
CA ARG A 153 -18.08 -5.98 -2.70
C ARG A 153 -17.48 -5.82 -4.09
N GLY A 154 -16.57 -6.71 -4.51
CA GLY A 154 -16.06 -6.75 -5.87
C GLY A 154 -14.79 -5.96 -6.10
N PHE A 155 -14.14 -5.40 -5.07
CA PHE A 155 -12.81 -4.79 -5.21
C PHE A 155 -11.73 -5.85 -5.48
N ALA A 156 -10.64 -5.43 -6.12
CA ALA A 156 -9.47 -6.23 -6.46
C ALA A 156 -8.18 -5.55 -5.95
N PHE A 157 -7.12 -6.36 -5.76
CA PHE A 157 -5.83 -5.93 -5.20
C PHE A 157 -5.90 -5.32 -3.79
N VAL A 158 -6.88 -5.73 -3.00
CA VAL A 158 -7.14 -5.26 -1.63
C VAL A 158 -6.86 -6.39 -0.62
N GLY A 159 -5.62 -6.89 -0.57
CA GLY A 159 -5.22 -7.90 0.43
C GLY A 159 -5.08 -7.30 1.84
N PRO A 160 -5.05 -8.11 2.91
CA PRO A 160 -4.94 -7.60 4.29
C PRO A 160 -3.74 -6.67 4.54
N THR A 161 -2.61 -6.91 3.88
CA THR A 161 -1.43 -6.03 3.94
C THR A 161 -1.67 -4.70 3.24
N THR A 162 -2.28 -4.71 2.05
CA THR A 162 -2.67 -3.48 1.34
C THR A 162 -3.72 -2.68 2.12
N ALA A 163 -4.69 -3.37 2.72
CA ALA A 163 -5.68 -2.74 3.58
C ALA A 163 -5.04 -2.12 4.83
N TYR A 164 -4.05 -2.77 5.45
CA TYR A 164 -3.37 -2.20 6.61
C TYR A 164 -2.52 -0.99 6.23
N ALA A 165 -1.79 -1.06 5.10
CA ALA A 165 -1.07 0.08 4.55
C ALA A 165 -2.01 1.26 4.27
N LEU A 166 -3.19 1.00 3.70
CA LEU A 166 -4.25 2.00 3.50
C LEU A 166 -4.67 2.63 4.84
N MET A 167 -4.98 1.82 5.85
CA MET A 167 -5.38 2.31 7.17
C MET A 167 -4.31 3.21 7.81
N GLN A 168 -3.03 2.86 7.67
CA GLN A 168 -1.91 3.66 8.16
C GLN A 168 -1.79 4.98 7.38
N ALA A 169 -1.86 4.87 6.05
CA ALA A 169 -1.77 5.98 5.13
C ALA A 169 -2.85 7.05 5.33
N THR A 170 -4.05 6.65 5.78
CA THR A 170 -5.24 7.51 5.90
C THR A 170 -5.61 7.87 7.34
N GLY A 171 -4.78 7.48 8.31
CA GLY A 171 -5.00 7.82 9.72
C GLY A 171 -6.10 7.02 10.42
N MET A 172 -6.59 5.93 9.83
CA MET A 172 -7.45 4.97 10.54
C MET A 172 -6.69 4.28 11.67
N VAL A 173 -5.37 4.14 11.50
CA VAL A 173 -4.44 3.72 12.55
C VAL A 173 -3.28 4.70 12.66
N ASP A 174 -2.89 5.02 13.88
CA ASP A 174 -1.67 5.78 14.16
C ASP A 174 -0.54 4.83 14.56
N ASP A 175 0.35 4.57 13.60
CA ASP A 175 1.56 3.76 13.78
C ASP A 175 2.85 4.61 13.73
N HIS A 176 2.76 5.93 13.97
CA HIS A 176 3.97 6.71 14.24
C HIS A 176 4.64 6.14 15.48
N VAL A 177 5.94 5.82 15.40
CA VAL A 177 6.69 5.27 16.54
C VAL A 177 6.74 6.26 17.71
N ALA A 178 6.89 5.76 18.94
CA ALA A 178 6.80 6.56 20.16
C ALA A 178 7.73 7.77 20.22
N THR A 179 8.87 7.74 19.52
CA THR A 179 9.83 8.84 19.45
C THR A 179 9.54 9.85 18.34
N CYS A 180 8.59 9.56 17.46
CA CYS A 180 8.26 10.42 16.32
C CYS A 180 7.57 11.71 16.80
N PHE A 181 7.91 12.86 16.21
CA PHE A 181 7.28 14.15 16.56
C PHE A 181 5.77 14.19 16.22
N ARG A 182 5.31 13.33 15.29
CA ARG A 182 3.89 13.13 14.95
C ARG A 182 3.15 12.27 15.97
N ALA A 183 3.85 11.64 16.93
CA ALA A 183 3.26 10.85 18.00
C ALA A 183 2.63 11.73 19.11
N THR A 184 1.82 12.73 18.72
CA THR A 184 1.13 13.61 19.65
C THR A 184 -0.18 12.96 20.11
N GLY A 185 -0.25 12.58 21.39
CA GLY A 185 -1.46 12.27 22.19
C GLY A 185 -2.70 11.69 21.49
N GLY A 186 -2.99 10.41 21.76
CA GLY A 186 -4.08 9.56 21.24
C GLY A 186 -5.32 10.27 20.68
N GLY A 187 -5.69 9.88 19.45
CA GLY A 187 -6.91 10.33 18.79
C GLY A 187 -8.13 10.23 19.70
N THR A 188 -8.97 11.26 19.65
CA THR A 188 -10.24 11.35 20.37
C THR A 188 -11.06 10.08 20.10
N PRO A 189 -11.60 9.38 21.12
CA PRO A 189 -12.45 8.22 20.89
C PRO A 189 -13.68 8.64 20.07
N ARG A 190 -13.82 8.11 18.85
CA ARG A 190 -15.06 8.27 18.09
C ARG A 190 -16.06 7.18 18.49
N GLY A 191 -17.30 7.61 18.73
CA GLY A 191 -18.42 6.73 19.10
C GLY A 191 -18.69 5.66 18.04
N ALA A 192 -19.07 4.48 18.51
CA ALA A 192 -19.27 3.29 17.69
C ALA A 192 -20.42 3.42 16.67
N PRO A 193 -20.28 2.86 15.45
CA PRO A 193 -21.40 2.33 14.72
C PRO A 193 -21.55 0.81 14.94
N VAL A 194 -22.77 0.35 14.67
CA VAL A 194 -23.36 -0.94 15.04
C VAL A 194 -22.69 -2.14 14.34
N GLY A 195 -22.29 -3.14 15.14
CA GLY A 195 -22.33 -4.57 14.79
C GLY A 195 -21.22 -5.11 13.87
N VAL A 196 -20.02 -5.34 14.40
CA VAL A 196 -19.05 -6.28 13.79
C VAL A 196 -19.39 -7.71 14.25
N PRO A 197 -19.56 -8.70 13.34
CA PRO A 197 -19.79 -10.08 13.74
C PRO A 197 -18.55 -10.65 14.44
N ALA A 198 -18.75 -11.22 15.64
CA ALA A 198 -17.70 -11.83 16.43
C ALA A 198 -17.23 -13.16 15.81
N GLY A 199 -15.90 -13.32 15.70
CA GLY A 199 -15.26 -14.63 15.56
C GLY A 199 -14.25 -14.68 14.44
N ILE A 200 -12.96 -14.54 14.78
CA ILE A 200 -11.83 -15.32 14.25
C ILE A 200 -10.70 -15.18 15.27
N ARG A 201 -10.29 -16.31 15.86
CA ARG A 201 -9.11 -16.44 16.72
C ARG A 201 -7.90 -16.79 15.87
N ASP A 202 -6.81 -16.08 16.17
CA ASP A 202 -5.38 -16.36 16.05
C ASP A 202 -4.88 -17.41 15.06
N HIS A 203 -4.04 -16.95 14.12
CA HIS A 203 -2.69 -17.47 13.87
C HIS A 203 -1.91 -16.44 13.03
N VAL A 204 -0.98 -15.70 13.65
CA VAL A 204 -0.07 -14.77 12.97
C VAL A 204 1.28 -15.47 12.81
N SER A 205 1.70 -15.70 11.57
CA SER A 205 3.02 -16.25 11.21
C SER A 205 3.68 -15.34 10.17
N GLY A 206 4.92 -14.95 10.42
CA GLY A 206 5.83 -14.31 9.45
C GLY A 206 5.68 -12.80 9.28
N ALA A 207 6.40 -12.01 10.06
CA ALA A 207 6.42 -10.56 10.01
C ALA A 207 7.39 -9.99 8.95
N GLN A 208 6.92 -9.02 8.15
CA GLN A 208 7.74 -8.04 7.43
C GLN A 208 7.21 -6.65 7.82
N ALA A 209 8.07 -5.80 8.38
CA ALA A 209 7.76 -4.46 8.90
C ALA A 209 7.40 -3.45 7.77
N PRO A 210 6.75 -2.32 8.09
CA PRO A 210 5.94 -1.54 7.18
C PRO A 210 6.79 -0.58 6.35
N ILE A 211 6.31 -0.36 5.13
CA ILE A 211 6.97 0.21 3.94
C ILE A 211 7.95 -0.79 3.29
N ASN A 212 7.52 -1.37 2.17
CA ASN A 212 8.40 -2.19 1.36
C ASN A 212 9.49 -1.29 0.72
N SER A 213 10.61 -1.10 1.41
CA SER A 213 11.87 -0.69 0.82
C SER A 213 12.86 -1.86 0.89
N HIS A 214 12.64 -2.87 0.06
CA HIS A 214 13.70 -3.81 -0.30
C HIS A 214 13.97 -3.67 -1.80
N THR A 215 14.84 -2.70 -2.14
CA THR A 215 15.87 -2.97 -3.13
C THR A 215 16.90 -3.87 -2.47
N ALA A 216 16.79 -5.18 -2.68
CA ALA A 216 17.95 -6.06 -2.54
C ALA A 216 18.79 -5.88 -3.81
N ALA A 217 20.01 -5.38 -3.62
CA ALA A 217 21.02 -5.24 -4.65
C ALA A 217 21.28 -6.59 -5.35
N ALA A 218 21.53 -6.51 -6.65
CA ALA A 218 22.05 -7.61 -7.44
C ALA A 218 23.40 -8.06 -6.87
N GLU A 219 23.53 -9.35 -6.58
CA GLU A 219 24.83 -9.98 -6.41
C GLU A 219 24.93 -11.13 -7.42
N GLY A 220 25.83 -10.91 -8.38
CA GLY A 220 25.96 -11.73 -9.57
C GLY A 220 26.40 -13.15 -9.23
N ARG A 221 25.65 -14.13 -9.73
CA ARG A 221 26.21 -15.45 -10.00
C ARG A 221 26.59 -15.50 -11.46
N ARG A 222 27.90 -15.34 -11.69
CA ARG A 222 28.55 -15.59 -12.96
C ARG A 222 28.21 -17.00 -13.42
N VAL A 223 27.91 -17.11 -14.70
CA VAL A 223 28.00 -18.34 -15.47
C VAL A 223 29.49 -18.73 -15.48
N ALA A 224 29.84 -19.80 -14.76
CA ALA A 224 30.96 -20.66 -15.11
C ALA A 224 30.30 -21.90 -15.74
N GLY A 225 30.56 -22.30 -16.98
CA GLY A 225 31.82 -22.20 -17.70
C GLY A 225 32.76 -23.31 -17.25
N GLU A 226 32.29 -24.55 -17.22
CA GLU A 226 33.16 -25.72 -17.13
C GLU A 226 33.57 -26.13 -18.55
N GLY A 227 34.77 -25.69 -18.96
CA GLY A 227 35.61 -26.49 -19.83
C GLY A 227 35.93 -27.81 -19.10
N GLY A 228 35.96 -28.96 -19.74
CA GLY A 228 36.58 -29.19 -21.03
C GLY A 228 38.09 -29.23 -20.85
N THR A 229 38.64 -30.35 -20.38
CA THR A 229 39.89 -30.99 -20.86
C THR A 229 40.26 -32.21 -20.01
N HIS A 230 40.35 -33.38 -20.66
CA HIS A 230 41.42 -34.40 -20.63
C HIS A 230 40.93 -35.47 -21.63
N GLY A 231 41.47 -35.59 -22.86
CA GLY A 231 42.81 -36.11 -23.19
C GLY A 231 42.83 -37.61 -22.87
N GLY A 232 43.00 -38.58 -23.76
CA GLY A 232 43.42 -38.72 -25.16
C GLY A 232 43.81 -40.20 -25.34
N HIS A 233 43.94 -40.69 -26.58
CA HIS A 233 44.35 -42.06 -26.99
C HIS A 233 43.32 -43.18 -26.72
N GLU A 234 43.04 -44.15 -27.60
CA GLU A 234 43.82 -44.76 -28.68
C GLU A 234 42.90 -45.53 -29.67
N ALA A 235 43.51 -45.97 -30.77
CA ALA A 235 43.01 -46.59 -32.00
C ALA A 235 42.14 -47.87 -31.90
N ALA A 236 41.41 -48.14 -33.00
CA ALA A 236 41.56 -49.32 -33.87
C ALA A 236 40.24 -49.99 -34.32
N HIS A 237 40.10 -50.08 -35.65
CA HIS A 237 39.56 -51.17 -36.48
C HIS A 237 38.23 -51.87 -36.13
N GLY A 238 37.35 -51.93 -37.14
CA GLY A 238 36.24 -52.88 -37.24
C GLY A 238 35.12 -52.40 -38.14
#